data_AF-A0A7W1RY85-F1
#
_entry.id   AF-A0A7W1RY85-F1
#
_cell.length_a   1.000
_cell.length_b   1.000
_cell.length_c   1.000
_cell.angle_alpha   90.00
_cell.angle_beta   90.00
_cell.angle_gamma   90.00
#
_symmetry.space_group_name_H-M   'P 1'
#
loop_
_entity.id
_entity.type
_entity.pdbx_description
1 polymer ?
#
loop_
_entity_poly.entity_id
_entity_poly.type
_entity_poly.pdbx_seq_one_letter_code
_entity_poly.pdbx_strand_id
1 'polypeptide(L)'
;MASPTKLTLSVDATVIESAKRLAEGQGTSVSAMFERFVRLATADADPRLGPVTQAAAGLFALPDGVDHRDLLTESLMEKHDLR
;
A
#
# COMPACT_ATOMS: atom_id res chain seq x y z
N MET A 1 -2.16 17.67 -21.46
CA MET A 1 -2.24 17.55 -19.99
C MET A 1 -3.71 17.34 -19.64
N ALA A 2 -4.08 16.26 -18.95
CA ALA A 2 -5.48 16.02 -18.59
C ALA A 2 -5.90 17.02 -17.49
N SER A 3 -7.03 17.70 -17.69
CA SER A 3 -7.58 18.63 -16.72
C SER A 3 -8.15 17.89 -15.51
N PRO A 4 -8.04 18.44 -14.27
CA PRO A 4 -8.62 17.81 -13.11
C PRO A 4 -10.15 17.70 -13.27
N THR A 5 -10.66 16.47 -13.21
CA THR A 5 -12.10 16.19 -13.28
C THR A 5 -12.65 16.05 -11.86
N LYS A 6 -13.85 16.59 -11.62
CA LYS A 6 -14.50 16.56 -10.29
C LYS A 6 -15.39 15.33 -10.17
N LEU A 7 -15.27 14.63 -9.04
CA LEU A 7 -16.17 13.55 -8.64
C LEU A 7 -16.95 14.01 -7.41
N THR A 8 -18.28 14.04 -7.51
CA THR A 8 -19.18 14.39 -6.40
C THR A 8 -19.83 13.13 -5.84
N LEU A 9 -19.72 12.91 -4.53
CA LEU A 9 -20.26 11.75 -3.84
C LEU A 9 -21.40 12.18 -2.90
N SER A 10 -22.51 11.44 -2.91
CA SER A 10 -23.59 11.58 -1.93
C SER A 10 -23.41 10.53 -0.84
N VAL A 11 -23.07 10.96 0.36
CA VAL A 11 -22.83 10.11 1.54
C VAL A 11 -23.31 10.83 2.80
N ASP A 12 -23.43 10.09 3.90
CA ASP A 12 -23.82 10.67 5.19
C ASP A 12 -22.83 11.75 5.67
N ALA A 13 -23.36 12.81 6.29
CA ALA A 13 -22.55 13.91 6.80
C ALA A 13 -21.47 13.44 7.80
N THR A 14 -21.77 12.41 8.59
CA THR A 14 -20.84 11.80 9.54
C THR A 14 -19.64 11.15 8.86
N VAL A 15 -19.84 10.60 7.66
CA VAL A 15 -18.78 10.02 6.82
C VAL A 15 -17.89 11.13 6.25
N ILE A 16 -18.48 12.24 5.80
CA ILE A 16 -17.73 13.41 5.31
C ILE A 16 -16.78 13.93 6.40
N GLU A 17 -17.28 14.11 7.62
CA GLU A 17 -16.48 14.61 8.73
C GLU A 17 -15.38 13.62 9.15
N SER A 18 -15.68 12.33 9.09
CA SER A 18 -14.67 11.30 9.38
C SER A 18 -13.57 11.26 8.32
N ALA A 19 -13.92 11.43 7.04
CA ALA A 19 -12.95 11.49 5.95
C ALA A 19 -12.04 12.72 6.06
N LYS A 20 -12.57 13.89 6.43
CA LYS A 20 -11.78 15.11 6.67
C LYS A 20 -10.78 14.92 7.81
N ARG A 21 -11.24 14.46 8.98
CA ARG A 21 -10.37 14.22 10.13
C ARG A 21 -9.26 13.21 9.82
N LEU A 22 -9.60 12.15 9.08
CA LEU A 22 -8.61 11.15 8.66
C LEU A 22 -7.56 11.74 7.73
N ALA A 23 -7.98 12.54 6.74
CA ALA A 23 -7.07 13.17 5.79
C ALA A 23 -6.15 14.18 6.49
N GLU A 24 -6.68 15.00 7.41
CA GLU A 24 -5.91 15.93 8.23
C GLU A 24 -4.89 15.20 9.12
N GLY A 25 -5.30 14.13 9.79
CA GLY A 25 -4.40 13.30 10.60
C GLY A 25 -3.28 12.64 9.80
N GLN A 26 -3.47 12.46 8.49
CA GLN A 26 -2.47 11.94 7.55
C GLN A 26 -1.71 13.04 6.80
N GLY A 27 -1.97 14.32 7.07
CA GLY A 27 -1.34 15.44 6.37
C GLY A 27 -1.66 15.49 4.86
N THR A 28 -2.85 15.04 4.46
CA THR A 28 -3.28 14.96 3.06
C THR A 28 -4.68 15.55 2.86
N SER A 29 -5.15 15.62 1.60
CA SER A 29 -6.51 16.03 1.27
C SER A 29 -7.43 14.83 1.09
N VAL A 30 -8.73 15.00 1.29
CA VAL A 30 -9.73 13.93 1.05
C VAL A 30 -9.65 13.42 -0.39
N SER A 31 -9.47 14.32 -1.36
CA SER A 31 -9.33 13.95 -2.77
C SER A 31 -8.08 13.12 -3.03
N ALA A 32 -6.91 13.50 -2.48
CA ALA A 32 -5.67 12.75 -2.64
C ALA A 32 -5.73 11.38 -1.95
N MET A 33 -6.31 11.33 -0.74
CA MET A 33 -6.55 10.09 -0.01
C MET A 33 -7.46 9.14 -0.79
N PHE A 34 -8.58 9.65 -1.30
CA PHE A 34 -9.54 8.85 -2.07
C PHE A 34 -8.94 8.36 -3.40
N GLU A 35 -8.23 9.22 -4.12
CA GLU A 35 -7.58 8.83 -5.38
C GLU A 35 -6.53 7.73 -5.16
N ARG A 36 -5.76 7.81 -4.07
CA ARG A 36 -4.84 6.75 -3.65
C ARG A 36 -5.59 5.46 -3.32
N PHE A 37 -6.70 5.54 -2.57
CA PHE A 37 -7.53 4.39 -2.28
C PHE A 37 -8.03 3.70 -3.55
N VAL A 38 -8.61 4.45 -4.49
CA VAL A 38 -9.11 3.90 -5.76
C VAL A 38 -7.97 3.25 -6.53
N ARG A 39 -6.81 3.91 -6.67
CA ARG A 39 -5.63 3.32 -7.33
C ARG A 39 -5.21 1.98 -6.73
N LEU A 40 -5.25 1.85 -5.41
CA LEU A 40 -4.89 0.61 -4.71
C LEU A 40 -5.99 -0.45 -4.86
N ALA A 41 -7.26 -0.05 -4.80
CA ALA A 41 -8.40 -0.94 -4.95
C ALA A 41 -8.55 -1.48 -6.37
N THR A 42 -8.10 -0.71 -7.37
CA THR A 42 -8.11 -1.09 -8.79
C THR A 42 -6.75 -1.50 -9.32
N ALA A 43 -5.72 -1.53 -8.48
CA ALA A 43 -4.45 -2.14 -8.86
C ALA A 43 -4.74 -3.63 -9.03
N ASP A 44 -4.76 -4.10 -10.28
CA ASP A 44 -4.88 -5.53 -10.57
C ASP A 44 -3.87 -6.27 -9.69
N ALA A 45 -4.36 -7.26 -8.95
CA ALA A 45 -3.54 -8.12 -8.10
C ALA A 45 -2.58 -9.03 -8.89
N ASP A 46 -2.45 -8.81 -10.20
CA ASP A 46 -1.43 -9.42 -11.02
C ASP A 46 -0.32 -8.38 -11.28
N PRO A 47 0.63 -8.21 -10.35
CA PRO A 47 1.92 -7.73 -10.76
C PRO A 47 2.48 -8.87 -11.60
N ARG A 48 2.23 -8.85 -12.92
CA ARG A 48 3.01 -9.64 -13.86
C ARG A 48 4.44 -9.29 -13.56
N LEU A 49 5.11 -10.16 -12.81
CA LEU A 49 6.45 -9.92 -12.32
C LEU A 49 7.28 -9.62 -13.57
N GLY A 50 8.05 -8.54 -13.54
CA GLY A 50 8.98 -8.27 -14.64
C GLY A 50 9.84 -9.53 -14.87
N PRO A 51 10.32 -9.79 -16.09
CA PRO A 51 10.97 -11.06 -16.44
C PRO A 51 12.12 -11.43 -15.48
N VAL A 52 12.84 -10.44 -14.97
CA VAL A 52 13.88 -10.63 -13.95
C VAL A 52 13.30 -11.04 -12.61
N THR A 53 12.26 -10.35 -12.13
CA THR A 53 11.59 -10.66 -10.87
C THR A 53 10.90 -12.03 -10.93
N GLN A 54 10.34 -12.40 -12.08
CA GLN A 54 9.75 -13.73 -12.29
C GLN A 54 10.81 -14.82 -12.26
N ALA A 55 11.98 -14.60 -12.89
CA ALA A 55 13.09 -15.55 -12.84
C ALA A 55 13.69 -15.69 -11.44
N ALA A 56 13.62 -14.63 -10.62
CA ALA A 56 14.09 -14.65 -9.24
C ALA A 56 13.06 -15.26 -8.27
N ALA A 57 11.77 -15.11 -8.55
CA ALA A 57 10.69 -15.65 -7.74
C ALA A 57 10.77 -17.19 -7.72
N GLY A 58 10.91 -17.77 -6.53
CA GLY A 58 11.05 -19.22 -6.35
C GLY A 58 12.47 -19.76 -6.38
N LEU A 59 13.50 -18.93 -6.57
CA LEU A 59 14.91 -19.35 -6.41
C LEU A 59 15.23 -19.73 -4.95
N PHE A 60 14.48 -19.18 -4.00
CA PHE A 60 14.63 -19.46 -2.59
C PHE A 60 13.27 -19.90 -2.03
N ALA A 61 13.25 -21.11 -1.46
CA ALA A 61 12.12 -21.58 -0.67
C ALA A 61 12.35 -21.20 0.78
N LEU A 62 11.29 -20.73 1.45
CA LEU A 62 11.34 -20.52 2.89
C LEU A 62 11.41 -21.89 3.58
N PRO A 63 12.30 -22.09 4.57
CA PRO A 63 12.31 -23.32 5.36
C PRO A 63 10.95 -23.50 6.05
N ASP A 64 10.51 -24.76 6.16
CA ASP A 64 9.25 -25.08 6.83
C ASP A 64 9.24 -24.57 8.27
N GLY A 65 8.11 -23.96 8.67
CA GLY A 65 7.92 -23.46 10.03
C GLY A 65 8.55 -22.11 10.35
N VAL A 66 9.14 -21.43 9.36
CA VAL A 66 9.70 -20.09 9.55
C VAL A 66 8.71 -19.03 9.04
N ASP A 67 8.35 -18.08 9.91
CA ASP A 67 7.51 -16.95 9.51
C ASP A 67 8.35 -15.91 8.75
N HIS A 68 7.84 -15.47 7.60
CA HIS A 68 8.54 -14.50 6.76
C HIS A 68 8.80 -13.17 7.48
N ARG A 69 7.88 -12.73 8.34
CA ARG A 69 8.00 -11.44 9.04
C ARG A 69 9.12 -11.50 10.07
N ASP A 70 9.25 -12.61 10.79
CA ASP A 70 10.29 -12.79 11.80
C ASP A 70 11.69 -12.75 11.14
N LEU A 71 11.87 -13.47 10.03
CA LEU A 71 13.13 -13.42 9.26
C LEU A 71 13.44 -12.03 8.70
N LEU A 72 12.43 -11.34 8.18
CA LEU A 72 12.61 -9.99 7.65
C LEU A 72 13.00 -9.02 8.76
N THR A 73 12.34 -9.13 9.92
CA THR A 73 12.64 -8.32 11.10
C THR A 73 14.06 -8.58 11.60
N GLU A 74 14.47 -9.84 11.75
CA GLU A 74 15.82 -10.21 12.14
C GLU A 74 16.87 -9.66 11.16
N SER A 75 16.64 -9.83 9.85
CA SER A 75 17.55 -9.33 8.81
C SER A 75 17.70 -7.82 8.82
N LEU A 76 16.60 -7.09 9.08
CA LEU A 76 16.62 -5.62 9.19
C LEU A 76 17.30 -5.14 10.47
N MET A 77 17.06 -5.85 11.57
CA MET A 77 17.72 -5.60 12.85
C MET A 77 19.23 -5.76 12.73
N GLU A 78 19.70 -6.86 12.15
CA GLU A 78 21.12 -7.12 11.89
C GLU A 78 21.71 -6.04 10.95
N LYS A 79 21.05 -5.75 9.84
CA LYS A 79 21.53 -4.74 8.87
C LYS A 79 21.67 -3.34 9.47
N HIS A 80 20.86 -3.01 10.47
CA HIS A 80 20.84 -1.69 11.11
C HIS A 80 21.46 -1.67 12.51
N ASP A 81 22.13 -2.75 12.92
CA ASP A 81 22.73 -2.91 14.26
C ASP A 81 21.74 -2.66 15.41
N LEU A 82 20.47 -2.97 15.20
CA LEU A 82 19.42 -2.90 16.21
C LEU A 82 19.32 -4.28 16.85
N ARG A 83 19.65 -4.40 18.14
CA ARG A 83 19.62 -5.67 18.88
C ARG A 83 18.34 -5.84 19.67
#